data_AF-A0A415LUB7-F1
#
_entry.id   AF-A0A415LUB7-F1
#
_cell.length_a   1.000
_cell.length_b   1.000
_cell.length_c   1.000
_cell.angle_alpha   90.00
_cell.angle_beta   90.00
_cell.angle_gamma   90.00
#
_symmetry.space_group_name_H-M   'P 1'
#
loop_
_entity.id
_entity.type
_entity.pdbx_description
1 polymer ?
#
loop_
_entity_poly.entity_id
_entity_poly.type
_entity_poly.pdbx_seq_one_letter_code
_entity_poly.pdbx_strand_id
1 'polypeptide(L)'
;MKKNIAIYIMLLLAPLTFLSCDQWGGETVESAYREPQIPDPTYQFKRNGSSSIDYLECGLLRDPLDYIYNSYLKIASIMYQANMDKVQDYFCNGEFGLKPKEELASSPLHKADRARILKDVEDIFQTTGVLSGLSKPSPGTYRNRKAKPGQGGYVGTNIGDVNIAFANEKGVIVAELFNGIVWGGGYLDKILNTHLNDSLYNDTRLRREHESTTLLPGRNYTELEHHWDLAYGYYQYWLPFIQTSGLSVLRESRIKIYNAFAIGRQALTEFRYEEVQAQLLLIRDELSKVAAVRAMSLLVGEITLVNLDEDINNALVFLSKGCGAVYGLQFTLQASGNPYLSYEEATHFIAQLTAGSGLWDKQRLLGSESTEGSLKNVAAAIGKCYGLTLDDIKHSN
;
A
#
# COMPACT_ATOMS: atom_id res chain seq x y z
N MET A 1 -20.20 60.76 62.37
CA MET A 1 -19.45 60.34 63.58
C MET A 1 -17.95 60.47 63.27
N LYS A 2 -17.20 61.13 64.16
CA LYS A 2 -15.80 61.56 64.06
C LYS A 2 -14.85 60.34 63.91
N LYS A 3 -13.97 60.31 62.89
CA LYS A 3 -12.54 60.73 62.87
C LYS A 3 -11.62 59.94 63.83
N ASN A 4 -10.58 59.33 63.22
CA ASN A 4 -9.14 59.55 63.46
C ASN A 4 -8.26 58.47 64.15
N ILE A 5 -7.13 58.19 63.45
CA ILE A 5 -5.72 58.11 63.92
C ILE A 5 -5.29 56.80 64.63
N ALA A 6 -4.09 56.21 64.48
CA ALA A 6 -2.97 56.19 63.54
C ALA A 6 -1.86 55.29 64.19
N ILE A 7 -0.88 54.78 63.40
CA ILE A 7 0.59 54.77 63.74
C ILE A 7 1.05 53.77 64.87
N TYR A 8 2.14 52.98 64.84
CA TYR A 8 3.31 52.75 63.95
C TYR A 8 4.22 51.64 64.59
N ILE A 9 5.10 51.01 63.79
CA ILE A 9 6.52 50.59 64.07
C ILE A 9 6.84 49.27 64.83
N MET A 10 7.43 48.36 64.03
CA MET A 10 8.64 47.52 64.16
C MET A 10 9.11 46.84 65.46
N LEU A 11 9.78 45.70 65.19
CA LEU A 11 11.09 45.21 65.69
C LEU A 11 11.07 44.00 66.64
N LEU A 12 11.35 42.82 66.05
CA LEU A 12 12.56 41.99 66.28
C LEU A 12 12.74 41.36 67.69
N LEU A 13 12.70 40.02 67.75
CA LEU A 13 13.80 39.13 68.22
C LEU A 13 13.28 37.67 68.43
N ALA A 14 13.90 36.71 67.73
CA ALA A 14 13.93 35.28 68.07
C ALA A 14 14.89 35.05 69.29
N PRO A 15 15.09 33.83 69.89
CA PRO A 15 14.73 32.46 69.46
C PRO A 15 14.25 31.53 70.63
N LEU A 16 14.13 30.21 70.38
CA LEU A 16 14.11 29.02 71.29
C LEU A 16 12.95 28.07 70.94
N THR A 17 13.10 27.20 69.93
CA THR A 17 13.53 25.78 70.07
C THR A 17 12.79 24.99 71.15
N PHE A 18 11.83 24.16 70.72
CA PHE A 18 11.71 22.80 71.25
C PHE A 18 11.75 21.81 70.08
N LEU A 19 12.65 20.85 70.25
CA LEU A 19 12.92 19.73 69.38
C LEU A 19 11.76 18.74 69.41
N SER A 20 11.40 18.22 68.24
CA SER A 20 11.02 16.83 68.09
C SER A 20 11.77 16.29 66.87
N CYS A 21 12.87 15.61 67.15
CA CYS A 21 13.45 14.66 66.20
C CYS A 21 12.46 13.49 66.08
N ASP A 22 12.02 13.20 64.85
CA ASP A 22 11.94 11.81 64.43
C ASP A 22 12.66 11.66 63.10
N GLN A 23 13.53 10.65 63.08
CA GLN A 23 14.43 10.32 61.99
C GLN A 23 13.67 9.68 60.84
N TRP A 24 13.65 10.32 59.68
CA TRP A 24 13.61 9.61 58.38
C TRP A 24 14.64 10.27 57.47
N GLY A 25 15.88 9.76 57.57
CA GLY A 25 16.89 9.96 56.54
C GLY A 25 16.56 9.07 55.34
N GLY A 26 16.67 9.63 54.14
CA GLY A 26 16.68 8.86 52.91
C GLY A 26 15.41 8.89 52.06
N GLU A 27 14.55 9.90 52.17
CA GLU A 27 13.61 10.18 51.07
C GLU A 27 14.36 10.84 49.92
N THR A 28 14.99 10.02 49.08
CA THR A 28 15.20 10.40 47.69
C THR A 28 13.81 10.58 47.10
N VAL A 29 13.43 11.82 46.81
CA VAL A 29 12.35 12.08 45.87
C VAL A 29 12.84 11.51 44.56
N GLU A 30 12.45 10.28 44.24
CA GLU A 30 12.45 9.83 42.85
C GLU A 30 11.47 10.76 42.14
N SER A 31 11.99 11.88 41.62
CA SER A 31 11.29 12.58 40.56
C SER A 31 11.04 11.50 39.52
N ALA A 32 9.79 11.10 39.34
CA ALA A 32 9.39 10.25 38.24
C ALA A 32 9.82 11.00 36.98
N TYR A 33 11.01 10.67 36.49
CA TYR A 33 11.56 11.24 35.28
C TYR A 33 10.61 10.80 34.19
N ARG A 34 9.68 11.69 33.85
CA ARG A 34 8.94 11.57 32.61
C ARG A 34 9.95 11.94 31.55
N GLU A 35 10.35 10.95 30.77
CA GLU A 35 11.08 11.22 29.55
C GLU A 35 10.39 12.37 28.81
N PRO A 36 11.16 13.34 28.28
CA PRO A 36 10.59 14.38 27.45
C PRO A 36 9.74 13.71 26.39
N GLN A 37 8.46 14.09 26.26
CA GLN A 37 7.68 13.66 25.11
C GLN A 37 8.33 14.28 23.89
N ILE A 38 9.10 13.47 23.16
CA ILE A 38 9.62 13.85 21.85
C ILE A 38 8.38 14.11 20.99
N PRO A 39 8.21 15.31 20.41
CA PRO A 39 7.06 15.59 19.57
C PRO A 39 7.04 14.60 18.41
N ASP A 40 5.85 14.19 17.98
CA ASP A 40 5.72 13.26 16.86
C ASP A 40 6.51 13.76 15.65
N PRO A 41 7.36 12.91 15.05
CA PRO A 41 8.23 13.35 13.96
C PRO A 41 7.36 13.79 12.79
N THR A 42 7.52 15.04 12.35
CA THR A 42 6.71 15.58 11.27
C THR A 42 7.44 15.40 9.95
N TYR A 43 6.82 14.71 8.98
CA TYR A 43 7.38 14.63 7.64
C TYR A 43 7.25 15.98 6.92
N GLN A 44 8.30 16.79 6.97
CA GLN A 44 8.42 18.03 6.22
C GLN A 44 9.86 18.21 5.77
N PHE A 45 10.04 18.43 4.47
CA PHE A 45 11.28 19.01 3.97
C PHE A 45 10.95 20.23 3.13
N LYS A 46 11.59 21.35 3.47
CA LYS A 46 11.56 22.56 2.65
C LYS A 46 12.99 23.07 2.48
N ARG A 47 13.44 23.22 1.24
CA ARG A 47 14.65 23.98 0.91
C ARG A 47 14.21 25.27 0.23
N ASN A 48 14.57 26.41 0.81
CA ASN A 48 14.15 27.75 0.36
C ASN A 48 12.62 27.94 0.30
N GLY A 49 11.89 27.36 1.26
CA GLY A 49 10.42 27.47 1.36
C GLY A 49 9.62 26.52 0.47
N SER A 50 10.26 25.83 -0.48
CA SER A 50 9.63 24.86 -1.39
C SER A 50 9.81 23.43 -0.90
N SER A 51 8.73 22.63 -0.97
CA SER A 51 8.76 21.18 -0.71
C SER A 51 9.67 20.46 -1.71
N SER A 52 10.39 19.43 -1.27
CA SER A 52 11.11 18.51 -2.16
C SER A 52 10.25 17.33 -2.63
N ILE A 53 9.11 17.10 -2.00
CA ILE A 53 8.20 16.01 -2.38
C ILE A 53 7.54 16.36 -3.72
N ASP A 54 7.87 15.60 -4.76
CA ASP A 54 7.32 15.75 -6.11
C ASP A 54 6.05 14.90 -6.27
N TYR A 55 4.95 15.39 -5.70
CA TYR A 55 3.63 14.76 -5.85
C TYR A 55 3.12 14.79 -7.30
N LEU A 56 3.62 15.72 -8.11
CA LEU A 56 3.24 15.82 -9.51
C LEU A 56 3.74 14.59 -10.27
N GLU A 57 5.02 14.21 -10.09
CA GLU A 57 5.57 13.00 -10.71
C GLU A 57 4.77 11.74 -10.34
N CYS A 58 4.41 11.61 -9.06
CA CYS A 58 3.58 10.50 -8.59
C CYS A 58 2.20 10.49 -9.28
N GLY A 59 1.60 11.67 -9.49
CA GLY A 59 0.33 11.85 -10.20
C GLY A 59 0.40 11.51 -11.68
N LEU A 60 1.49 11.88 -12.37
CA LEU A 60 1.71 11.58 -13.79
C LEU A 60 1.71 10.07 -14.09
N LEU A 61 2.09 9.22 -13.12
CA LEU A 61 1.94 7.78 -13.24
C LEU A 61 0.53 7.31 -12.91
N ARG A 62 -0.06 7.81 -11.82
CA ARG A 62 -1.36 7.38 -11.32
C ARG A 62 -2.50 7.72 -12.29
N ASP A 63 -2.58 8.97 -12.71
CA ASP A 63 -3.73 9.51 -13.44
C ASP A 63 -4.04 8.74 -14.74
N PRO A 64 -3.08 8.41 -15.63
CA PRO A 64 -3.36 7.58 -16.80
C PRO A 64 -3.79 6.14 -16.43
N LEU A 65 -3.23 5.55 -15.37
CA LEU A 65 -3.60 4.20 -14.91
C LEU A 65 -5.02 4.16 -14.33
N ASP A 66 -5.37 5.15 -13.52
CA ASP A 66 -6.71 5.34 -12.98
C ASP A 66 -7.72 5.61 -14.09
N TYR A 67 -7.34 6.39 -15.11
CA TYR A 67 -8.18 6.65 -16.26
C TYR A 67 -8.44 5.36 -17.08
N ILE A 68 -7.41 4.56 -17.34
CA ILE A 68 -7.55 3.24 -17.97
C ILE A 68 -8.53 2.37 -17.18
N TYR A 69 -8.32 2.24 -15.86
CA TYR A 69 -9.16 1.42 -15.01
C TYR A 69 -10.62 1.88 -15.00
N ASN A 70 -10.87 3.15 -14.68
CA ASN A 70 -12.22 3.67 -14.46
C ASN A 70 -13.01 3.81 -15.77
N SER A 71 -12.37 4.29 -16.83
CA SER A 71 -13.04 4.60 -18.10
C SER A 71 -13.16 3.39 -19.01
N TYR A 72 -12.26 2.40 -18.90
CA TYR A 72 -12.18 1.27 -19.83
C TYR A 72 -12.38 -0.09 -19.19
N LEU A 73 -11.60 -0.42 -18.15
CA LEU A 73 -11.58 -1.78 -17.63
C LEU A 73 -12.80 -2.10 -16.76
N LYS A 74 -13.07 -1.26 -15.75
CA LYS A 74 -14.14 -1.48 -14.77
C LYS A 74 -15.50 -1.70 -15.43
N ILE A 75 -15.80 -0.86 -16.43
CA ILE A 75 -17.08 -0.90 -17.15
C ILE A 75 -17.02 -1.68 -18.46
N ALA A 76 -15.89 -2.32 -18.79
CA ALA A 76 -15.66 -2.98 -20.08
C ALA A 76 -16.14 -2.13 -21.28
N SER A 77 -15.48 -1.00 -21.53
CA SER A 77 -15.83 -0.08 -22.63
C SER A 77 -14.89 -0.14 -23.85
N ILE A 78 -14.02 -1.16 -23.95
CA ILE A 78 -13.13 -1.37 -25.10
C ILE A 78 -13.93 -2.03 -26.25
N MET A 79 -14.92 -1.32 -26.77
CA MET A 79 -15.89 -1.85 -27.74
C MET A 79 -15.38 -1.80 -29.19
N TYR A 80 -14.46 -0.87 -29.47
CA TYR A 80 -13.91 -0.62 -30.80
C TYR A 80 -12.38 -0.56 -30.77
N GLN A 81 -11.73 -0.77 -31.92
CA GLN A 81 -10.27 -0.72 -32.02
C GLN A 81 -9.72 0.63 -31.53
N ALA A 82 -10.38 1.74 -31.85
CA ALA A 82 -10.00 3.06 -31.36
C ALA A 82 -10.03 3.18 -29.81
N ASN A 83 -10.83 2.38 -29.10
CA ASN A 83 -10.77 2.32 -27.64
C ASN A 83 -9.54 1.55 -27.17
N MET A 84 -9.21 0.44 -27.84
CA MET A 84 -8.00 -0.33 -27.56
C MET A 84 -6.75 0.52 -27.78
N ASP A 85 -6.68 1.21 -28.91
CA ASP A 85 -5.56 2.08 -29.25
C ASP A 85 -5.37 3.19 -28.20
N LYS A 86 -6.47 3.78 -27.70
CA LYS A 86 -6.42 4.76 -26.60
C LYS A 86 -5.91 4.16 -25.30
N VAL A 87 -6.41 2.99 -24.89
CA VAL A 87 -5.93 2.32 -23.66
C VAL A 87 -4.43 2.01 -23.77
N GLN A 88 -3.99 1.51 -24.93
CA GLN A 88 -2.58 1.25 -25.20
C GLN A 88 -1.74 2.52 -25.19
N ASP A 89 -2.24 3.62 -25.76
CA ASP A 89 -1.56 4.91 -25.78
C ASP A 89 -1.37 5.47 -24.36
N TYR A 90 -2.43 5.53 -23.55
CA TYR A 90 -2.33 5.95 -22.14
C TYR A 90 -1.33 5.10 -21.36
N PHE A 91 -1.30 3.79 -21.61
CA PHE A 91 -0.36 2.90 -20.93
C PHE A 91 1.08 3.09 -21.42
N CYS A 92 1.29 3.23 -22.73
CA CYS A 92 2.62 3.30 -23.33
C CYS A 92 3.26 4.68 -23.22
N ASN A 93 2.46 5.74 -23.29
CA ASN A 93 2.92 7.13 -23.42
C ASN A 93 2.54 7.99 -22.22
N GLY A 94 1.59 7.56 -21.37
CA GLY A 94 1.06 8.38 -20.29
C GLY A 94 0.33 9.61 -20.84
N GLU A 95 0.18 10.64 -19.99
CA GLU A 95 -0.34 11.94 -20.43
C GLU A 95 0.79 12.93 -20.71
N PHE A 96 1.76 13.02 -19.79
CA PHE A 96 2.88 13.96 -19.90
C PHE A 96 4.13 13.40 -19.25
N GLY A 97 5.21 13.27 -20.03
CA GLY A 97 6.58 13.01 -19.56
C GLY A 97 6.85 11.60 -19.02
N LEU A 98 6.01 11.10 -18.12
CA LEU A 98 6.17 9.82 -17.45
C LEU A 98 5.26 8.76 -18.09
N LYS A 99 5.85 7.61 -18.45
CA LYS A 99 5.18 6.57 -19.23
C LYS A 99 4.89 5.34 -18.38
N PRO A 100 3.62 4.98 -18.12
CA PRO A 100 3.31 3.86 -17.23
C PRO A 100 3.96 2.53 -17.62
N LYS A 101 4.04 2.22 -18.91
CA LYS A 101 4.71 1.03 -19.43
C LYS A 101 6.21 0.99 -19.14
N GLU A 102 6.88 2.14 -19.03
CA GLU A 102 8.30 2.23 -18.68
C GLU A 102 8.50 2.14 -17.16
N GLU A 103 7.56 2.67 -16.38
CA GLU A 103 7.65 2.71 -14.91
C GLU A 103 7.22 1.41 -14.21
N LEU A 104 6.29 0.65 -14.79
CA LEU A 104 5.75 -0.56 -14.17
C LEU A 104 6.82 -1.65 -14.03
N ALA A 105 6.96 -2.18 -12.80
CA ALA A 105 7.91 -3.24 -12.44
C ALA A 105 9.34 -2.95 -12.95
N SER A 106 9.76 -1.68 -12.85
CA SER A 106 11.01 -1.18 -13.42
C SER A 106 12.22 -1.42 -12.54
N SER A 107 12.03 -1.88 -11.29
CA SER A 107 13.15 -2.13 -10.37
C SER A 107 14.10 -3.21 -10.90
N PRO A 108 15.39 -3.17 -10.51
CA PRO A 108 16.37 -4.19 -10.90
C PRO A 108 15.95 -5.62 -10.50
N LEU A 109 15.25 -5.76 -9.37
CA LEU A 109 14.77 -7.04 -8.85
C LEU A 109 13.75 -7.71 -9.77
N HIS A 110 12.85 -6.93 -10.39
CA HIS A 110 11.78 -7.45 -11.23
C HIS A 110 12.11 -7.46 -12.72
N LYS A 111 13.33 -7.07 -13.09
CA LYS A 111 13.77 -6.97 -14.50
C LYS A 111 13.59 -8.27 -15.29
N ALA A 112 13.83 -9.43 -14.66
CA ALA A 112 13.67 -10.74 -15.29
C ALA A 112 12.21 -11.06 -15.65
N ASP A 113 11.27 -10.57 -14.84
CA ASP A 113 9.84 -10.91 -14.92
C ASP A 113 9.03 -9.81 -15.59
N ARG A 114 9.60 -8.61 -15.71
CA ARG A 114 8.97 -7.42 -16.27
C ARG A 114 8.27 -7.64 -17.60
N ALA A 115 8.88 -8.42 -18.51
CA ALA A 115 8.25 -8.73 -19.79
C ALA A 115 6.95 -9.54 -19.63
N ARG A 116 6.89 -10.46 -18.65
CA ARG A 116 5.70 -11.24 -18.32
C ARG A 116 4.64 -10.37 -17.64
N ILE A 117 5.04 -9.52 -16.70
CA ILE A 117 4.14 -8.58 -16.02
C ILE A 117 3.49 -7.62 -17.02
N LEU A 118 4.24 -7.10 -17.99
CA LEU A 118 3.68 -6.28 -19.07
C LEU A 118 2.74 -7.07 -19.98
N LYS A 119 3.06 -8.34 -20.26
CA LYS A 119 2.19 -9.22 -21.02
C LYS A 119 0.86 -9.47 -20.30
N ASP A 120 0.87 -9.62 -18.98
CA ASP A 120 -0.35 -9.78 -18.17
C ASP A 120 -1.26 -8.55 -18.28
N VAL A 121 -0.69 -7.33 -18.26
CA VAL A 121 -1.44 -6.08 -18.50
C VAL A 121 -2.08 -6.09 -19.90
N GLU A 122 -1.32 -6.47 -20.92
CA GLU A 122 -1.83 -6.58 -22.29
C GLU A 122 -2.96 -7.63 -22.40
N ASP A 123 -2.83 -8.76 -21.72
CA ASP A 123 -3.88 -9.80 -21.66
C ASP A 123 -5.14 -9.32 -20.94
N ILE A 124 -5.02 -8.48 -19.91
CA ILE A 124 -6.18 -7.84 -19.27
C ILE A 124 -6.89 -6.90 -20.24
N PHE A 125 -6.14 -6.10 -21.02
CA PHE A 125 -6.74 -5.22 -22.03
C PHE A 125 -7.46 -6.04 -23.11
N GLN A 126 -6.83 -7.09 -23.62
CA GLN A 126 -7.43 -7.99 -24.60
C GLN A 126 -8.68 -8.67 -24.06
N THR A 127 -8.62 -9.23 -22.85
CA THR A 127 -9.77 -9.87 -22.19
C THR A 127 -10.91 -8.88 -21.99
N THR A 128 -10.61 -7.66 -21.55
CA THR A 128 -11.60 -6.59 -21.43
C THR A 128 -12.23 -6.28 -22.79
N GLY A 129 -11.44 -6.15 -23.87
CA GLY A 129 -11.94 -5.98 -25.23
C GLY A 129 -12.90 -7.10 -25.65
N VAL A 130 -12.54 -8.35 -25.38
CA VAL A 130 -13.44 -9.49 -25.63
C VAL A 130 -14.74 -9.34 -24.85
N LEU A 131 -14.69 -9.01 -23.55
CA LEU A 131 -15.87 -8.82 -22.70
C LEU A 131 -16.75 -7.65 -23.16
N SER A 132 -16.13 -6.59 -23.69
CA SER A 132 -16.79 -5.42 -24.30
C SER A 132 -17.45 -5.71 -25.65
N GLY A 133 -17.13 -6.84 -26.29
CA GLY A 133 -17.59 -7.17 -27.64
C GLY A 133 -16.76 -6.56 -28.76
N LEU A 134 -15.49 -6.26 -28.50
CA LEU A 134 -14.52 -5.90 -29.55
C LEU A 134 -14.59 -6.92 -30.69
N SER A 135 -14.56 -6.41 -31.93
CA SER A 135 -14.66 -7.21 -33.15
C SER A 135 -15.99 -7.96 -33.34
N LYS A 136 -17.03 -7.63 -32.57
CA LYS A 136 -18.40 -8.15 -32.78
C LYS A 136 -19.24 -7.16 -33.59
N PRO A 137 -20.22 -7.64 -34.39
CA PRO A 137 -21.08 -6.75 -35.19
C PRO A 137 -21.88 -5.74 -34.37
N SER A 138 -22.26 -6.10 -33.14
CA SER A 138 -22.95 -5.21 -32.20
C SER A 138 -22.32 -5.35 -30.81
N PRO A 139 -21.23 -4.61 -30.51
CA PRO A 139 -20.52 -4.73 -29.23
C PRO A 139 -21.43 -4.43 -28.02
N GLY A 140 -22.32 -3.44 -28.13
CA GLY A 140 -23.25 -3.07 -27.04
C GLY A 140 -24.22 -4.20 -26.69
N THR A 141 -24.72 -4.91 -27.70
CA THR A 141 -25.57 -6.09 -27.50
C THR A 141 -24.75 -7.25 -26.95
N TYR A 142 -23.54 -7.47 -27.47
CA TYR A 142 -22.65 -8.55 -27.02
C TYR A 142 -22.25 -8.41 -25.54
N ARG A 143 -21.94 -7.19 -25.10
CA ARG A 143 -21.62 -6.86 -23.70
C ARG A 143 -22.80 -7.13 -22.76
N ASN A 144 -24.03 -7.09 -23.26
CA ASN A 144 -25.25 -7.32 -22.48
C ASN A 144 -25.57 -8.81 -22.29
N ARG A 145 -24.63 -9.53 -21.68
CA ARG A 145 -24.77 -10.94 -21.30
C ARG A 145 -24.26 -11.13 -19.88
N LYS A 146 -25.05 -11.80 -19.03
CA LYS A 146 -24.63 -12.16 -17.68
C LYS A 146 -23.47 -13.15 -17.72
N ALA A 147 -22.51 -12.97 -16.83
CA ALA A 147 -21.44 -13.93 -16.62
C ALA A 147 -22.01 -15.25 -16.06
N LYS A 148 -21.42 -16.37 -16.48
CA LYS A 148 -21.74 -17.73 -16.01
C LYS A 148 -20.47 -18.57 -16.03
N PRO A 149 -20.44 -19.73 -15.32
CA PRO A 149 -19.33 -20.67 -15.46
C PRO A 149 -19.07 -21.02 -16.94
N GLY A 150 -17.84 -20.80 -17.42
CA GLY A 150 -17.47 -21.05 -18.81
C GLY A 150 -17.87 -19.94 -19.81
N GLN A 151 -18.53 -18.86 -19.36
CA GLN A 151 -18.94 -17.74 -20.20
C GLN A 151 -18.69 -16.39 -19.52
N GLY A 152 -17.77 -15.60 -20.09
CA GLY A 152 -17.55 -14.22 -19.64
C GLY A 152 -18.75 -13.30 -19.90
N GLY A 153 -18.94 -12.30 -19.05
CA GLY A 153 -20.06 -11.37 -19.11
C GLY A 153 -20.08 -10.37 -17.95
N TYR A 154 -21.16 -9.60 -17.84
CA TYR A 154 -21.34 -8.68 -16.73
C TYR A 154 -21.79 -9.40 -15.46
N VAL A 155 -21.38 -8.84 -14.33
CA VAL A 155 -21.76 -9.18 -12.97
C VAL A 155 -22.44 -7.95 -12.37
N GLY A 156 -23.65 -8.13 -11.83
CA GLY A 156 -24.52 -7.06 -11.35
C GLY A 156 -26.00 -7.35 -11.64
N THR A 157 -26.88 -6.50 -11.13
CA THR A 157 -28.34 -6.67 -11.30
C THR A 157 -28.72 -6.38 -12.75
N ASN A 158 -28.34 -5.20 -13.24
CA ASN A 158 -28.60 -4.71 -14.58
C ASN A 158 -27.34 -4.10 -15.24
N ILE A 159 -27.34 -4.08 -16.56
CA ILE A 159 -26.33 -3.34 -17.31
C ILE A 159 -26.56 -1.83 -17.09
N GLY A 160 -25.54 -1.12 -16.59
CA GLY A 160 -25.62 0.31 -16.27
C GLY A 160 -25.68 0.63 -14.77
N ASP A 161 -25.72 -0.39 -13.90
CA ASP A 161 -25.58 -0.19 -12.47
C ASP A 161 -24.20 0.40 -12.12
N VAL A 162 -24.15 1.24 -11.08
CA VAL A 162 -22.91 1.87 -10.59
C VAL A 162 -21.86 0.83 -10.17
N ASN A 163 -22.31 -0.33 -9.70
CA ASN A 163 -21.47 -1.42 -9.21
C ASN A 163 -21.32 -2.57 -10.22
N ILE A 164 -21.53 -2.31 -11.52
CA ILE A 164 -21.29 -3.31 -12.56
C ILE A 164 -19.80 -3.70 -12.63
N ALA A 165 -19.55 -4.98 -12.86
CA ALA A 165 -18.23 -5.52 -13.15
C ALA A 165 -18.30 -6.54 -14.28
N PHE A 166 -17.16 -6.95 -14.83
CA PHE A 166 -17.09 -7.90 -15.95
C PHE A 166 -16.15 -9.05 -15.63
N ALA A 167 -16.70 -10.26 -15.59
CA ALA A 167 -15.97 -11.48 -15.31
C ALA A 167 -15.62 -12.21 -16.59
N ASN A 168 -14.43 -12.81 -16.66
CA ASN A 168 -14.09 -13.80 -17.67
C ASN A 168 -14.80 -15.14 -17.40
N GLU A 169 -14.54 -16.15 -18.23
CA GLU A 169 -15.15 -17.49 -18.14
C GLU A 169 -14.85 -18.23 -16.83
N LYS A 170 -13.76 -17.84 -16.13
CA LYS A 170 -13.38 -18.34 -14.81
C LYS A 170 -13.95 -17.51 -13.66
N GLY A 171 -14.76 -16.49 -13.93
CA GLY A 171 -15.33 -15.63 -12.89
C GLY A 171 -14.39 -14.52 -12.41
N VAL A 172 -13.22 -14.36 -13.04
CA VAL A 172 -12.23 -13.33 -12.66
C VAL A 172 -12.62 -11.99 -13.27
N ILE A 173 -12.79 -10.98 -12.42
CA ILE A 173 -12.91 -9.58 -12.82
C ILE A 173 -11.51 -9.06 -13.14
N VAL A 174 -11.10 -9.15 -14.40
CA VAL A 174 -9.73 -8.80 -14.85
C VAL A 174 -9.33 -7.35 -14.57
N ALA A 175 -10.30 -6.45 -14.44
CA ALA A 175 -10.06 -5.08 -14.00
C ALA A 175 -9.47 -5.02 -12.58
N GLU A 176 -9.87 -5.91 -11.68
CA GLU A 176 -9.34 -5.96 -10.31
C GLU A 176 -7.93 -6.59 -10.26
N LEU A 177 -7.59 -7.46 -11.21
CA LEU A 177 -6.20 -7.89 -11.40
C LEU A 177 -5.32 -6.73 -11.84
N PHE A 178 -5.79 -5.88 -12.76
CA PHE A 178 -5.06 -4.68 -13.19
C PHE A 178 -4.76 -3.76 -12.01
N ASN A 179 -5.74 -3.52 -11.14
CA ASN A 179 -5.50 -2.80 -9.88
C ASN A 179 -4.37 -3.45 -9.08
N GLY A 180 -4.40 -4.78 -8.88
CA GLY A 180 -3.34 -5.51 -8.20
C GLY A 180 -1.94 -5.27 -8.79
N ILE A 181 -1.84 -5.32 -10.12
CA ILE A 181 -0.59 -5.03 -10.86
C ILE A 181 -0.15 -3.58 -10.63
N VAL A 182 -1.06 -2.61 -10.69
CA VAL A 182 -0.74 -1.19 -10.47
C VAL A 182 -0.31 -0.93 -9.02
N TRP A 183 -1.05 -1.44 -8.04
CA TRP A 183 -0.72 -1.25 -6.63
C TRP A 183 0.62 -1.89 -6.26
N GLY A 184 0.88 -3.10 -6.77
CA GLY A 184 2.14 -3.81 -6.57
C GLY A 184 3.27 -3.25 -7.44
N GLY A 185 3.22 -3.49 -8.74
CA GLY A 185 4.30 -3.17 -9.67
C GLY A 185 4.43 -1.68 -10.02
N GLY A 186 3.37 -0.90 -9.82
CA GLY A 186 3.38 0.55 -10.06
C GLY A 186 3.78 1.36 -8.82
N TYR A 187 3.38 0.92 -7.62
CA TYR A 187 3.63 1.67 -6.39
C TYR A 187 4.51 0.95 -5.38
N LEU A 188 4.22 -0.30 -4.96
CA LEU A 188 5.12 -1.01 -4.03
C LEU A 188 6.52 -1.19 -4.61
N ASP A 189 6.62 -1.54 -5.89
CA ASP A 189 7.91 -1.70 -6.55
C ASP A 189 8.72 -0.39 -6.50
N LYS A 190 8.04 0.72 -6.78
CA LYS A 190 8.65 2.04 -6.69
C LYS A 190 9.08 2.39 -5.27
N ILE A 191 8.21 2.17 -4.29
CA ILE A 191 8.51 2.48 -2.88
C ILE A 191 9.68 1.61 -2.41
N LEU A 192 9.54 0.28 -2.45
CA LEU A 192 10.42 -0.67 -1.78
C LEU A 192 11.66 -1.07 -2.57
N ASN A 193 11.52 -1.25 -3.89
CA ASN A 193 12.58 -1.85 -4.73
C ASN A 193 13.35 -0.81 -5.53
N THR A 194 12.79 0.39 -5.74
CA THR A 194 13.43 1.48 -6.49
C THR A 194 13.90 2.60 -5.57
N HIS A 195 13.00 3.26 -4.83
CA HIS A 195 13.32 4.48 -4.08
C HIS A 195 13.85 4.21 -2.65
N LEU A 196 13.46 3.09 -2.04
CA LEU A 196 14.00 2.58 -0.78
C LEU A 196 14.93 1.37 -1.01
N ASN A 197 15.62 1.34 -2.15
CA ASN A 197 16.63 0.33 -2.41
C ASN A 197 17.89 0.60 -1.59
N ASP A 198 18.37 -0.41 -0.83
CA ASP A 198 19.53 -0.29 0.05
C ASP A 198 20.80 0.17 -0.68
N SER A 199 20.95 -0.17 -1.97
CA SER A 199 22.12 0.20 -2.77
C SER A 199 22.25 1.71 -2.94
N LEU A 200 21.13 2.45 -3.03
CA LEU A 200 21.15 3.91 -3.15
C LEU A 200 21.79 4.55 -1.92
N TYR A 201 21.33 4.15 -0.73
CA TYR A 201 21.76 4.75 0.53
C TYR A 201 23.15 4.27 0.96
N ASN A 202 23.73 3.26 0.30
CA ASN A 202 25.11 2.80 0.53
C ASN A 202 26.08 3.21 -0.60
N ASP A 203 25.60 3.86 -1.65
CA ASP A 203 26.43 4.32 -2.75
C ASP A 203 27.33 5.51 -2.32
N THR A 204 28.65 5.31 -2.46
CA THR A 204 29.65 6.31 -2.06
C THR A 204 29.63 7.60 -2.87
N ARG A 205 29.21 7.56 -4.15
CA ARG A 205 29.00 8.74 -4.98
C ARG A 205 27.80 9.52 -4.46
N LEU A 206 26.67 8.83 -4.29
CA LEU A 206 25.42 9.45 -3.85
C LEU A 206 25.55 10.12 -2.48
N ARG A 207 26.20 9.45 -1.51
CA ARG A 207 26.48 10.06 -0.20
C ARG A 207 27.36 11.29 -0.30
N ARG A 208 28.43 11.24 -1.10
CA ARG A 208 29.34 12.38 -1.30
C ARG A 208 28.63 13.58 -1.92
N GLU A 209 27.86 13.35 -2.99
CA GLU A 209 27.08 14.41 -3.65
C GLU A 209 26.04 15.01 -2.69
N HIS A 210 25.42 14.19 -1.86
CA HIS A 210 24.47 14.64 -0.86
C HIS A 210 25.14 15.47 0.25
N GLU A 211 26.26 15.03 0.80
CA GLU A 211 27.08 15.78 1.78
C GLU A 211 27.59 17.11 1.22
N SER A 212 27.95 17.14 -0.07
CA SER A 212 28.35 18.38 -0.76
C SER A 212 27.17 19.25 -1.21
N THR A 213 25.93 18.84 -0.92
CA THR A 213 24.69 19.54 -1.34
C THR A 213 24.64 19.76 -2.87
N THR A 214 25.08 18.76 -3.64
CA THR A 214 25.01 18.77 -5.10
C THR A 214 23.57 18.56 -5.54
N LEU A 215 22.96 19.64 -6.03
CA LEU A 215 21.56 19.64 -6.46
C LEU A 215 21.41 19.14 -7.89
N LEU A 216 20.30 18.45 -8.16
CA LEU A 216 19.93 18.10 -9.53
C LEU A 216 19.62 19.37 -10.34
N PRO A 217 19.92 19.40 -11.66
CA PRO A 217 19.71 20.59 -12.49
C PRO A 217 18.28 21.13 -12.42
N GLY A 218 18.13 22.40 -12.02
CA GLY A 218 16.83 23.07 -11.89
C GLY A 218 15.98 22.61 -10.69
N ARG A 219 16.53 21.79 -9.79
CA ARG A 219 15.84 21.26 -8.61
C ARG A 219 16.44 21.80 -7.31
N ASN A 220 15.68 21.69 -6.23
CA ASN A 220 16.07 22.12 -4.89
C ASN A 220 16.40 20.93 -3.96
N TYR A 221 16.66 19.75 -4.52
CA TYR A 221 16.98 18.52 -3.80
C TYR A 221 18.20 17.82 -4.44
N THR A 222 18.91 17.05 -3.62
CA THR A 222 19.91 16.09 -4.09
C THR A 222 19.22 14.82 -4.59
N GLU A 223 19.96 13.95 -5.29
CA GLU A 223 19.41 12.68 -5.80
C GLU A 223 18.90 11.77 -4.66
N LEU A 224 19.66 11.62 -3.56
CA LEU A 224 19.25 10.80 -2.41
C LEU A 224 17.99 11.33 -1.71
N GLU A 225 17.92 12.64 -1.50
CA GLU A 225 16.74 13.27 -0.91
C GLU A 225 15.50 13.01 -1.77
N HIS A 226 15.64 13.13 -3.09
CA HIS A 226 14.57 12.89 -4.03
C HIS A 226 14.05 11.45 -4.00
N HIS A 227 14.93 10.45 -3.92
CA HIS A 227 14.50 9.06 -3.77
C HIS A 227 13.67 8.86 -2.50
N TRP A 228 14.14 9.32 -1.34
CA TRP A 228 13.38 9.19 -0.09
C TRP A 228 12.01 9.89 -0.18
N ASP A 229 11.97 11.09 -0.76
CA ASP A 229 10.75 11.88 -0.90
C ASP A 229 9.75 11.29 -1.90
N LEU A 230 10.23 10.69 -3.01
CA LEU A 230 9.36 9.97 -3.95
C LEU A 230 8.78 8.70 -3.33
N ALA A 231 9.57 7.95 -2.54
CA ALA A 231 9.04 6.80 -1.80
C ALA A 231 7.86 7.20 -0.89
N TYR A 232 8.00 8.32 -0.17
CA TYR A 232 6.91 8.86 0.65
C TYR A 232 5.72 9.36 -0.19
N GLY A 233 5.98 9.94 -1.37
CA GLY A 233 4.96 10.37 -2.33
C GLY A 233 4.09 9.21 -2.82
N TYR A 234 4.71 8.13 -3.31
CA TYR A 234 3.98 6.92 -3.74
C TYR A 234 3.28 6.20 -2.57
N TYR A 235 3.88 6.22 -1.37
CA TYR A 235 3.24 5.70 -0.16
C TYR A 235 1.89 6.36 0.13
N GLN A 236 1.68 7.64 -0.23
CA GLN A 236 0.38 8.29 -0.05
C GLN A 236 -0.76 7.56 -0.77
N TYR A 237 -0.49 6.95 -1.92
CA TYR A 237 -1.49 6.17 -2.65
C TYR A 237 -1.77 4.81 -2.00
N TRP A 238 -0.84 4.32 -1.17
CA TRP A 238 -1.02 3.11 -0.38
C TRP A 238 -1.77 3.33 0.95
N LEU A 239 -1.93 4.58 1.40
CA LEU A 239 -2.61 4.90 2.66
C LEU A 239 -4.02 4.29 2.82
N PRO A 240 -4.89 4.26 1.79
CA PRO A 240 -6.20 3.63 1.94
C PRO A 240 -6.11 2.16 2.36
N PHE A 241 -5.12 1.40 1.89
CA PHE A 241 -4.97 -0.02 2.26
C PHE A 241 -4.54 -0.22 3.71
N ILE A 242 -3.84 0.77 4.27
CA ILE A 242 -3.37 0.76 5.66
C ILE A 242 -4.47 1.24 6.61
N GLN A 243 -5.20 2.29 6.23
CA GLN A 243 -6.19 2.97 7.08
C GLN A 243 -7.51 2.21 7.23
N THR A 244 -7.87 1.39 6.23
CA THR A 244 -9.20 0.75 6.19
C THR A 244 -9.28 -0.53 7.05
N SER A 245 -8.21 -0.91 7.76
CA SER A 245 -8.18 -2.16 8.50
C SER A 245 -8.62 -1.93 9.95
N GLY A 246 -9.80 -2.44 10.31
CA GLY A 246 -10.20 -2.66 11.70
C GLY A 246 -9.45 -3.82 12.37
N LEU A 247 -8.36 -4.29 11.76
CA LEU A 247 -7.58 -5.44 12.20
C LEU A 247 -6.55 -5.00 13.23
N SER A 248 -6.52 -5.68 14.37
CA SER A 248 -5.56 -5.41 15.44
C SER A 248 -4.11 -5.50 14.97
N VAL A 249 -3.80 -6.44 14.08
CA VAL A 249 -2.45 -6.65 13.55
C VAL A 249 -1.88 -5.45 12.80
N LEU A 250 -2.72 -4.55 12.26
CA LEU A 250 -2.28 -3.34 11.56
C LEU A 250 -2.55 -2.03 12.31
N ARG A 251 -3.02 -2.09 13.57
CA ARG A 251 -3.46 -0.91 14.33
C ARG A 251 -2.43 0.21 14.37
N GLU A 252 -1.15 -0.14 14.46
CA GLU A 252 -0.04 0.81 14.57
C GLU A 252 0.72 1.01 13.25
N SER A 253 0.42 0.24 12.20
CA SER A 253 1.21 0.21 10.96
C SER A 253 1.31 1.59 10.31
N ARG A 254 0.19 2.32 10.26
CA ARG A 254 0.16 3.69 9.71
C ARG A 254 1.14 4.62 10.43
N ILE A 255 1.13 4.59 11.76
CA ILE A 255 1.95 5.46 12.60
C ILE A 255 3.41 5.04 12.50
N LYS A 256 3.69 3.73 12.56
CA LYS A 256 5.05 3.18 12.40
C LYS A 256 5.68 3.59 11.07
N ILE A 257 4.97 3.39 9.96
CA ILE A 257 5.48 3.74 8.62
C ILE A 257 5.67 5.25 8.50
N TYR A 258 4.69 6.05 8.94
CA TYR A 258 4.81 7.52 8.90
C TYR A 258 6.02 8.02 9.71
N ASN A 259 6.18 7.52 10.95
CA ASN A 259 7.28 7.91 11.82
C ASN A 259 8.62 7.49 11.22
N ALA A 260 8.73 6.31 10.62
CA ALA A 260 9.96 5.88 9.98
C ALA A 260 10.32 6.74 8.77
N PHE A 261 9.35 7.11 7.94
CA PHE A 261 9.59 8.07 6.85
C PHE A 261 10.09 9.42 7.39
N ALA A 262 9.48 9.94 8.46
CA ALA A 262 9.84 11.23 9.03
C ALA A 262 11.23 11.21 9.70
N ILE A 263 11.49 10.20 10.53
CA ILE A 263 12.80 10.00 11.20
C ILE A 263 13.88 9.77 10.15
N GLY A 264 13.65 8.94 9.15
CA GLY A 264 14.64 8.68 8.11
C GLY A 264 14.91 9.92 7.25
N ARG A 265 13.89 10.76 6.99
CA ARG A 265 14.11 12.04 6.29
C ARG A 265 14.93 13.02 7.12
N GLN A 266 14.71 13.06 8.44
CA GLN A 266 15.51 13.85 9.37
C GLN A 266 16.95 13.34 9.42
N ALA A 267 17.14 12.03 9.61
CA ALA A 267 18.44 11.38 9.60
C ALA A 267 19.22 11.67 8.32
N LEU A 268 18.54 11.65 7.17
CA LEU A 268 19.14 12.02 5.89
C LEU A 268 19.62 13.48 5.92
N THR A 269 18.80 14.41 6.42
CA THR A 269 19.19 15.83 6.57
C THR A 269 20.42 16.03 7.45
N GLU A 270 20.63 15.14 8.42
CA GLU A 270 21.72 15.17 9.39
C GLU A 270 22.89 14.23 9.01
N PHE A 271 22.87 13.70 7.78
CA PHE A 271 23.86 12.76 7.24
C PHE A 271 24.05 11.46 8.06
N ARG A 272 23.05 11.06 8.84
CA ARG A 272 23.05 9.84 9.65
C ARG A 272 22.56 8.63 8.85
N TYR A 273 23.37 8.18 7.90
CA TYR A 273 22.96 7.11 6.97
C TYR A 273 22.65 5.76 7.63
N GLU A 274 23.24 5.44 8.78
CA GLU A 274 22.89 4.24 9.53
C GLU A 274 21.45 4.29 10.05
N GLU A 275 20.99 5.46 10.49
CA GLU A 275 19.61 5.67 10.94
C GLU A 275 18.65 5.67 9.74
N VAL A 276 19.04 6.26 8.60
CA VAL A 276 18.28 6.15 7.34
C VAL A 276 18.05 4.68 6.98
N GLN A 277 19.11 3.86 7.03
CA GLN A 277 19.05 2.44 6.76
C GLN A 277 18.12 1.70 7.74
N ALA A 278 18.17 2.03 9.03
CA ALA A 278 17.28 1.43 10.03
C ALA A 278 15.80 1.74 9.74
N GLN A 279 15.48 3.00 9.39
CA GLN A 279 14.09 3.38 9.06
C GLN A 279 13.62 2.78 7.74
N LEU A 280 14.50 2.66 6.76
CA LEU A 280 14.24 1.99 5.49
C LEU A 280 13.79 0.54 5.71
N LEU A 281 14.56 -0.21 6.51
CA LEU A 281 14.23 -1.61 6.83
C LEU A 281 12.91 -1.74 7.59
N LEU A 282 12.59 -0.79 8.48
CA LEU A 282 11.30 -0.74 9.16
C LEU A 282 10.15 -0.55 8.17
N ILE A 283 10.25 0.43 7.27
CA ILE A 283 9.22 0.70 6.25
C ILE A 283 9.00 -0.55 5.39
N ARG A 284 10.10 -1.21 4.99
CA ARG A 284 10.08 -2.42 4.16
C ARG A 284 9.30 -3.55 4.82
N ASP A 285 9.62 -3.86 6.07
CA ASP A 285 8.97 -4.93 6.83
C ASP A 285 7.49 -4.63 7.06
N GLU A 286 7.19 -3.43 7.58
CA GLU A 286 5.84 -3.06 7.98
C GLU A 286 4.89 -2.94 6.77
N LEU A 287 5.36 -2.36 5.66
CA LEU A 287 4.55 -2.21 4.44
C LEU A 287 4.33 -3.56 3.73
N SER A 288 5.33 -4.46 3.74
CA SER A 288 5.19 -5.82 3.22
C SER A 288 4.18 -6.64 4.04
N LYS A 289 4.20 -6.50 5.37
CA LYS A 289 3.19 -7.09 6.27
C LYS A 289 1.79 -6.56 5.97
N VAL A 290 1.62 -5.25 5.78
CA VAL A 290 0.33 -4.66 5.39
C VAL A 290 -0.20 -5.29 4.10
N ALA A 291 0.65 -5.42 3.08
CA ALA A 291 0.25 -6.01 1.80
C ALA A 291 -0.22 -7.46 1.97
N ALA A 292 0.50 -8.28 2.72
CA ALA A 292 0.13 -9.66 3.03
C ALA A 292 -1.19 -9.76 3.79
N VAL A 293 -1.34 -9.02 4.89
CA VAL A 293 -2.58 -8.98 5.67
C VAL A 293 -3.76 -8.55 4.79
N ARG A 294 -3.56 -7.57 3.91
CA ARG A 294 -4.61 -7.10 3.00
C ARG A 294 -5.01 -8.19 1.99
N ALA A 295 -4.06 -8.88 1.39
CA ALA A 295 -4.33 -9.99 0.48
C ALA A 295 -5.11 -11.11 1.19
N MET A 296 -4.63 -11.55 2.36
CA MET A 296 -5.32 -12.58 3.15
C MET A 296 -6.74 -12.14 3.55
N SER A 297 -6.90 -10.90 4.01
CA SER A 297 -8.21 -10.35 4.41
C SER A 297 -9.20 -10.21 3.25
N LEU A 298 -8.72 -9.96 2.03
CA LEU A 298 -9.58 -9.96 0.85
C LEU A 298 -10.05 -11.37 0.47
N LEU A 299 -9.27 -12.40 0.79
CA LEU A 299 -9.64 -13.80 0.54
C LEU A 299 -10.59 -14.36 1.60
N VAL A 300 -10.31 -14.13 2.89
CA VAL A 300 -11.05 -14.77 4.00
C VAL A 300 -11.81 -13.81 4.90
N GLY A 301 -11.84 -12.51 4.56
CA GLY A 301 -12.57 -11.51 5.33
C GLY A 301 -14.09 -11.68 5.23
N GLU A 302 -14.78 -11.12 6.22
CA GLU A 302 -16.23 -11.23 6.38
C GLU A 302 -17.00 -10.80 5.12
N ILE A 303 -16.62 -9.68 4.50
CA ILE A 303 -17.27 -9.19 3.28
C ILE A 303 -17.23 -10.25 2.17
N THR A 304 -16.06 -10.88 1.94
CA THR A 304 -15.92 -11.90 0.90
C THR A 304 -16.73 -13.15 1.25
N LEU A 305 -16.66 -13.61 2.51
CA LEU A 305 -17.33 -14.84 2.94
C LEU A 305 -18.85 -14.71 2.98
N VAL A 306 -19.39 -13.59 3.47
CA VAL A 306 -20.85 -13.33 3.50
C VAL A 306 -21.40 -13.25 2.08
N ASN A 307 -20.74 -12.50 1.19
CA ASN A 307 -21.18 -12.42 -0.20
C ASN A 307 -21.10 -13.78 -0.91
N LEU A 308 -20.05 -14.57 -0.63
CA LEU A 308 -19.91 -15.92 -1.19
C LEU A 308 -20.98 -16.89 -0.67
N ASP A 309 -21.39 -16.73 0.59
CA ASP A 309 -22.48 -17.51 1.17
C ASP A 309 -23.84 -17.14 0.57
N GLU A 310 -24.13 -15.85 0.38
CA GLU A 310 -25.36 -15.37 -0.22
C GLU A 310 -25.49 -15.72 -1.72
N ASP A 311 -24.58 -15.21 -2.55
CA ASP A 311 -24.56 -15.44 -4.00
C ASP A 311 -23.15 -15.23 -4.54
N ILE A 312 -22.62 -16.24 -5.21
CA ILE A 312 -21.30 -16.20 -5.82
C ILE A 312 -21.10 -15.02 -6.77
N ASN A 313 -22.15 -14.56 -7.45
CA ASN A 313 -22.09 -13.38 -8.32
C ASN A 313 -21.70 -12.13 -7.52
N ASN A 314 -22.19 -11.98 -6.29
CA ASN A 314 -21.86 -10.86 -5.42
C ASN A 314 -20.40 -10.95 -4.91
N ALA A 315 -19.87 -12.17 -4.81
CA ALA A 315 -18.52 -12.42 -4.31
C ALA A 315 -17.41 -12.19 -5.35
N LEU A 316 -17.69 -12.32 -6.65
CA LEU A 316 -16.65 -12.33 -7.69
C LEU A 316 -15.74 -11.10 -7.69
N VAL A 317 -16.30 -9.90 -7.40
CA VAL A 317 -15.52 -8.67 -7.29
C VAL A 317 -14.53 -8.75 -6.13
N PHE A 318 -14.97 -9.22 -4.96
CA PHE A 318 -14.11 -9.33 -3.78
C PHE A 318 -13.04 -10.42 -3.94
N LEU A 319 -13.42 -11.57 -4.49
CA LEU A 319 -12.50 -12.65 -4.83
C LEU A 319 -11.43 -12.18 -5.83
N SER A 320 -11.82 -11.42 -6.85
CA SER A 320 -10.90 -10.89 -7.86
C SER A 320 -9.98 -9.81 -7.31
N LYS A 321 -10.46 -8.98 -6.38
CA LYS A 321 -9.60 -8.08 -5.59
C LYS A 321 -8.58 -8.85 -4.77
N GLY A 322 -8.98 -9.98 -4.19
CA GLY A 322 -8.07 -10.93 -3.53
C GLY A 322 -6.98 -11.41 -4.48
N CYS A 323 -7.35 -11.93 -5.66
CA CYS A 323 -6.37 -12.35 -6.67
C CYS A 323 -5.42 -11.22 -7.09
N GLY A 324 -5.92 -10.00 -7.28
CA GLY A 324 -5.08 -8.83 -7.60
C GLY A 324 -4.11 -8.50 -6.47
N ALA A 325 -4.57 -8.54 -5.22
CA ALA A 325 -3.72 -8.33 -4.06
C ALA A 325 -2.64 -9.42 -3.95
N VAL A 326 -2.98 -10.69 -4.19
CA VAL A 326 -2.01 -11.80 -4.26
C VAL A 326 -0.96 -11.57 -5.34
N TYR A 327 -1.36 -11.10 -6.52
CA TYR A 327 -0.42 -10.75 -7.59
C TYR A 327 0.59 -9.70 -7.12
N GLY A 328 0.11 -8.67 -6.42
CA GLY A 328 0.93 -7.57 -5.91
C GLY A 328 1.96 -7.98 -4.84
N LEU A 329 1.83 -9.15 -4.21
CA LEU A 329 2.75 -9.60 -3.17
C LEU A 329 4.17 -9.87 -3.67
N GLN A 330 4.35 -10.17 -4.95
CA GLN A 330 5.69 -10.38 -5.53
C GLN A 330 6.61 -9.16 -5.39
N PHE A 331 6.03 -7.96 -5.25
CA PHE A 331 6.78 -6.70 -5.11
C PHE A 331 7.17 -6.37 -3.66
N THR A 332 6.77 -7.20 -2.69
CA THR A 332 7.10 -7.03 -1.27
C THR A 332 8.47 -7.64 -0.95
N LEU A 333 9.16 -7.10 0.05
CA LEU A 333 10.53 -7.50 0.39
C LEU A 333 10.68 -7.91 1.85
N GLN A 334 11.47 -8.95 2.06
CA GLN A 334 12.03 -9.31 3.36
C GLN A 334 13.07 -8.26 3.79
N ALA A 335 13.36 -8.20 5.11
CA ALA A 335 14.44 -7.36 5.63
C ALA A 335 15.81 -7.65 4.98
N SER A 336 16.03 -8.89 4.51
CA SER A 336 17.23 -9.31 3.78
C SER A 336 17.38 -8.68 2.38
N GLY A 337 16.33 -8.05 1.85
CA GLY A 337 16.30 -7.49 0.49
C GLY A 337 15.82 -8.48 -0.58
N ASN A 338 15.46 -9.70 -0.21
CA ASN A 338 14.85 -10.67 -1.13
C ASN A 338 13.32 -10.49 -1.18
N PRO A 339 12.67 -10.74 -2.34
CA PRO A 339 11.21 -10.79 -2.42
C PRO A 339 10.63 -11.86 -1.48
N TYR A 340 9.45 -11.59 -0.91
CA TYR A 340 8.72 -12.61 -0.14
C TYR A 340 8.16 -13.72 -1.04
N LEU A 341 7.75 -13.35 -2.26
CA LEU A 341 7.23 -14.26 -3.27
C LEU A 341 7.84 -13.93 -4.64
N SER A 342 8.11 -14.94 -5.46
CA SER A 342 8.40 -14.74 -6.88
C SER A 342 7.12 -14.50 -7.70
N TYR A 343 7.29 -14.09 -8.96
CA TYR A 343 6.21 -14.03 -9.94
C TYR A 343 5.49 -15.39 -10.04
N GLU A 344 6.23 -16.49 -10.11
CA GLU A 344 5.70 -17.85 -10.21
C GLU A 344 4.88 -18.23 -8.98
N GLU A 345 5.35 -17.91 -7.78
CA GLU A 345 4.63 -18.24 -6.54
C GLU A 345 3.32 -17.44 -6.42
N ALA A 346 3.36 -16.13 -6.69
CA ALA A 346 2.18 -15.29 -6.68
C ALA A 346 1.14 -15.75 -7.73
N THR A 347 1.57 -16.04 -8.95
CA THR A 347 0.68 -16.54 -10.01
C THR A 347 0.20 -17.96 -9.76
N HIS A 348 0.98 -18.80 -9.07
CA HIS A 348 0.56 -20.14 -8.65
C HIS A 348 -0.60 -20.08 -7.65
N PHE A 349 -0.54 -19.20 -6.64
CA PHE A 349 -1.66 -19.01 -5.72
C PHE A 349 -2.94 -18.56 -6.44
N ILE A 350 -2.82 -17.65 -7.42
CA ILE A 350 -3.96 -17.23 -8.26
C ILE A 350 -4.48 -18.39 -9.10
N ALA A 351 -3.59 -19.22 -9.65
CA ALA A 351 -3.97 -20.41 -10.41
C ALA A 351 -4.73 -21.44 -9.55
N GLN A 352 -4.34 -21.62 -8.29
CA GLN A 352 -5.06 -22.48 -7.33
C GLN A 352 -6.47 -21.93 -7.05
N LEU A 353 -6.61 -20.62 -6.82
CA LEU A 353 -7.90 -19.96 -6.62
C LEU A 353 -8.81 -20.08 -7.86
N THR A 354 -8.22 -20.09 -9.05
CA THR A 354 -8.94 -20.10 -10.34
C THR A 354 -8.95 -21.46 -11.05
N ALA A 355 -8.60 -22.53 -10.33
CA ALA A 355 -8.62 -23.90 -10.85
C ALA A 355 -10.03 -24.37 -11.26
N GLY A 356 -10.12 -25.37 -12.12
CA GLY A 356 -11.41 -25.97 -12.52
C GLY A 356 -12.37 -24.96 -13.13
N SER A 357 -13.56 -24.80 -12.55
CA SER A 357 -14.55 -23.78 -12.95
C SER A 357 -14.20 -22.35 -12.51
N GLY A 358 -13.01 -22.11 -11.95
CA GLY A 358 -12.57 -20.80 -11.53
C GLY A 358 -13.16 -20.36 -10.21
N LEU A 359 -13.39 -19.05 -10.08
CA LEU A 359 -14.03 -18.41 -8.93
C LEU A 359 -15.52 -18.75 -8.79
N TRP A 360 -16.07 -19.57 -9.69
CA TRP A 360 -17.42 -20.11 -9.62
C TRP A 360 -17.55 -21.36 -8.73
N ASP A 361 -16.45 -21.96 -8.31
CA ASP A 361 -16.45 -23.19 -7.50
C ASP A 361 -16.67 -22.87 -6.01
N LYS A 362 -17.92 -22.57 -5.62
CA LYS A 362 -18.27 -22.22 -4.22
C LYS A 362 -17.81 -23.29 -3.23
N GLN A 363 -17.98 -24.57 -3.57
CA GLN A 363 -17.68 -25.68 -2.68
C GLN A 363 -16.17 -25.77 -2.40
N ARG A 364 -15.32 -25.64 -3.42
CA ARG A 364 -13.86 -25.60 -3.23
C ARG A 364 -13.44 -24.36 -2.46
N LEU A 365 -13.92 -23.19 -2.85
CA LEU A 365 -13.52 -21.91 -2.26
C LEU A 365 -13.84 -21.84 -0.75
N LEU A 366 -14.99 -22.38 -0.33
CA LEU A 366 -15.39 -22.50 1.08
C LEU A 366 -14.80 -23.73 1.80
N GLY A 367 -13.95 -24.50 1.11
CA GLY A 367 -13.26 -25.64 1.68
C GLY A 367 -12.42 -25.28 2.91
N SER A 368 -12.06 -26.31 3.67
CA SER A 368 -11.14 -26.19 4.80
C SER A 368 -9.75 -25.71 4.36
N GLU A 369 -8.89 -25.36 5.31
CA GLU A 369 -7.49 -25.00 5.04
C GLU A 369 -6.69 -26.14 4.38
N SER A 370 -7.09 -27.41 4.59
CA SER A 370 -6.49 -28.57 3.91
C SER A 370 -7.01 -28.81 2.49
N THR A 371 -8.02 -28.06 2.05
CA THR A 371 -8.58 -28.18 0.70
C THR A 371 -7.77 -27.31 -0.26
N GLU A 372 -7.03 -27.94 -1.17
CA GLU A 372 -6.23 -27.22 -2.17
C GLU A 372 -7.08 -26.23 -2.98
N GLY A 373 -6.60 -24.98 -3.09
CA GLY A 373 -7.30 -23.92 -3.81
C GLY A 373 -8.54 -23.36 -3.11
N SER A 374 -8.78 -23.73 -1.85
CA SER A 374 -9.73 -23.01 -0.99
C SER A 374 -9.17 -21.64 -0.57
N LEU A 375 -10.05 -20.72 -0.18
CA LEU A 375 -9.64 -19.38 0.26
C LEU A 375 -8.77 -19.45 1.51
N LYS A 376 -9.11 -20.34 2.45
CA LYS A 376 -8.35 -20.55 3.69
C LYS A 376 -6.99 -21.17 3.41
N ASN A 377 -6.93 -22.14 2.50
CA ASN A 377 -5.69 -22.80 2.10
C ASN A 377 -4.68 -21.78 1.54
N VAL A 378 -5.11 -20.98 0.56
CA VAL A 378 -4.25 -19.98 -0.08
C VAL A 378 -3.88 -18.86 0.89
N ALA A 379 -4.83 -18.35 1.69
CA ALA A 379 -4.54 -17.32 2.68
C ALA A 379 -3.57 -17.80 3.77
N ALA A 380 -3.69 -19.05 4.24
CA ALA A 380 -2.76 -19.63 5.21
C ALA A 380 -1.35 -19.84 4.62
N ALA A 381 -1.27 -20.28 3.36
CA ALA A 381 0.00 -20.42 2.65
C ALA A 381 0.72 -19.07 2.49
N ILE A 382 -0.02 -18.02 2.12
CA ILE A 382 0.48 -16.64 2.10
C ILE A 382 0.94 -16.25 3.51
N GLY A 383 0.09 -16.39 4.52
CA GLY A 383 0.40 -16.02 5.90
C GLY A 383 1.71 -16.64 6.38
N LYS A 384 1.94 -17.92 6.10
CA LYS A 384 3.18 -18.63 6.42
C LYS A 384 4.43 -17.96 5.86
N CYS A 385 4.38 -17.42 4.63
CA CYS A 385 5.53 -16.71 4.04
C CYS A 385 5.89 -15.43 4.81
N TYR A 386 4.93 -14.80 5.49
CA TYR A 386 5.09 -13.55 6.25
C TYR A 386 5.11 -13.77 7.77
N GLY A 387 5.08 -15.01 8.26
CA GLY A 387 4.98 -15.32 9.69
C GLY A 387 3.65 -14.93 10.32
N LEU A 388 2.57 -14.93 9.53
CA LEU A 388 1.20 -14.62 9.93
C LEU A 388 0.31 -15.88 9.92
N THR A 389 -0.75 -15.85 10.71
CA THR A 389 -1.80 -16.88 10.76
C THR A 389 -3.15 -16.31 10.34
N LEU A 390 -4.13 -17.18 10.10
CA LEU A 390 -5.51 -16.76 9.86
C LEU A 390 -6.15 -16.08 11.08
N ASP A 391 -5.65 -16.37 12.29
CA ASP A 391 -6.16 -15.76 13.52
C ASP A 391 -5.71 -14.31 13.67
N ASP A 392 -4.52 -13.95 13.17
CA ASP A 392 -3.99 -12.57 13.23
C ASP A 392 -4.83 -11.57 12.43
N ILE A 393 -5.57 -12.05 11.43
CA ILE A 393 -6.39 -11.24 10.54
C ILE A 393 -7.89 -11.28 10.88
N LYS A 394 -8.24 -11.82 12.05
CA LYS A 394 -9.61 -11.70 12.58
C LYS A 394 -9.82 -10.28 13.12
N HIS A 395 -11.01 -9.72 12.88
CA HIS A 395 -11.39 -8.47 13.54
C HIS A 395 -11.46 -8.71 15.04
N SER A 396 -10.94 -7.75 15.82
CA SER A 396 -11.16 -7.76 17.27
C SER A 396 -12.66 -7.57 17.53
N ASN A 397 -13.28 -8.49 18.27
CA ASN A 397 -14.67 -8.35 18.73
C ASN A 397 -14.88 -7.08 19.56
#